data_AF-A0A2N7VTM9-F1
#
_entry.id   AF-A0A2N7VTM9-F1
#
_cell.length_a   1.000
_cell.length_b   1.000
_cell.length_c   1.000
_cell.angle_alpha   90.00
_cell.angle_beta   90.00
_cell.angle_gamma   90.00
#
_symmetry.space_group_name_H-M   'P 1'
#
loop_
_entity.id
_entity.type
_entity.pdbx_description
1 polymer ?
#
loop_
_entity_poly.entity_id
_entity_poly.type
_entity_poly.pdbx_seq_one_letter_code
_entity_poly.pdbx_strand_id
1 'polypeptide(L)'
;MPERKTLARAQADKRAGKAPSTQAGEFVKEEMEHVRAGKHGVRSAKQAVAIGLSKARRAGVDLKPPKKGAASEATRKKARKDTAAGQGKAGSSPSKETRAKRSRTTTAVLQRESRRGASHEAVSKQAKSAAAKRPAASRSAAAKKAAQTKGAAARSAAAKKAARTRAARAHAHH
;
A
#
# COMPACT_ATOMS: atom_id res chain seq x y z
N MET A 1 3.79 -4.74 16.91
CA MET A 1 4.67 -3.60 16.56
C MET A 1 5.51 -4.01 15.35
N PRO A 2 6.01 -3.07 14.52
CA PRO A 2 6.87 -3.41 13.38
C PRO A 2 8.20 -4.03 13.85
N GLU A 3 8.77 -4.90 13.04
CA GLU A 3 10.08 -5.50 13.29
C GLU A 3 11.20 -4.46 13.24
N ARG A 4 12.26 -4.67 14.05
CA ARG A 4 13.45 -3.79 14.08
C ARG A 4 14.06 -3.62 12.68
N LYS A 5 14.04 -4.68 11.87
CA LYS A 5 14.52 -4.68 10.48
C LYS A 5 13.73 -3.72 9.57
N THR A 6 12.42 -3.60 9.76
CA THR A 6 11.58 -2.65 9.01
C THR A 6 11.90 -1.21 9.38
N LEU A 7 12.06 -0.95 10.69
CA LEU A 7 12.44 0.37 11.18
C LEU A 7 13.79 0.81 10.61
N ALA A 8 14.80 -0.07 10.62
CA ALA A 8 16.11 0.21 10.05
C ALA A 8 16.03 0.52 8.54
N ARG A 9 15.26 -0.25 7.77
CA ARG A 9 15.07 0.00 6.34
C ARG A 9 14.35 1.32 6.05
N ALA A 10 13.29 1.63 6.79
CA ALA A 10 12.60 2.91 6.67
C ALA A 10 13.49 4.10 7.06
N GLN A 11 14.37 3.95 8.05
CA GLN A 11 15.36 4.95 8.42
C GLN A 11 16.45 5.11 7.34
N ALA A 12 16.91 4.03 6.74
CA ALA A 12 17.84 4.08 5.62
C ALA A 12 17.23 4.84 4.42
N ASP A 13 15.96 4.56 4.10
CA ASP A 13 15.23 5.32 3.08
C ASP A 13 15.10 6.81 3.42
N LYS A 14 14.85 7.14 4.69
CA LYS A 14 14.82 8.53 5.16
C LYS A 14 16.18 9.20 5.02
N ARG A 15 17.28 8.53 5.41
CA ARG A 15 18.66 9.03 5.27
C ARG A 15 19.04 9.23 3.80
N ALA A 16 18.55 8.37 2.91
CA ALA A 16 18.70 8.51 1.47
C ALA A 16 17.78 9.60 0.85
N GLY A 17 17.07 10.40 1.66
CA GLY A 17 16.20 11.47 1.18
C GLY A 17 14.94 11.00 0.45
N LYS A 18 14.56 9.72 0.58
CA LYS A 18 13.39 9.19 -0.13
C LYS A 18 12.09 9.72 0.48
N ALA A 19 11.06 9.84 -0.36
CA ALA A 19 9.75 10.34 0.04
C ALA A 19 9.12 9.50 1.18
N PRO A 20 8.27 10.09 2.04
CA PRO A 20 7.58 9.36 3.12
C PRO A 20 6.76 8.15 2.65
N SER A 21 6.19 8.22 1.44
CA SER A 21 5.47 7.07 0.84
C SER A 21 6.37 5.89 0.51
N THR A 22 7.65 6.16 0.18
CA THR A 22 8.65 5.11 -0.07
C THR A 22 9.09 4.47 1.24
N GLN A 23 9.39 5.29 2.25
CA GLN A 23 9.70 4.82 3.62
C GLN A 23 8.57 3.93 4.17
N ALA A 24 7.31 4.35 3.96
CA ALA A 24 6.14 3.58 4.35
C ALA A 24 5.98 2.26 3.59
N GLY A 25 6.58 2.14 2.40
CA GLY A 25 6.60 0.93 1.60
C GLY A 25 7.22 -0.25 2.33
N GLU A 26 8.22 -0.01 3.19
CA GLU A 26 8.85 -1.07 4.00
C GLU A 26 7.86 -1.71 4.98
N PHE A 27 6.97 -0.92 5.60
CA PHE A 27 5.94 -1.44 6.50
C PHE A 27 4.82 -2.18 5.75
N VAL A 28 4.49 -1.75 4.54
CA VAL A 28 3.53 -2.47 3.68
C VAL A 28 4.14 -3.80 3.20
N LYS A 29 5.42 -3.80 2.87
CA LYS A 29 6.16 -5.02 2.49
C LYS A 29 6.20 -6.01 3.65
N GLU A 30 6.56 -5.57 4.85
CA GLU A 30 6.54 -6.39 6.06
C GLU A 30 5.14 -6.97 6.32
N GLU A 31 4.08 -6.17 6.21
CA GLU A 31 2.70 -6.65 6.41
C GLU A 31 2.34 -7.75 5.41
N MET A 32 2.68 -7.58 4.13
CA MET A 32 2.45 -8.59 3.10
C MET A 32 3.26 -9.87 3.39
N GLU A 33 4.51 -9.74 3.85
CA GLU A 33 5.35 -10.86 4.27
C GLU A 33 4.76 -11.60 5.47
N HIS A 34 4.25 -10.88 6.48
CA HIS A 34 3.59 -11.48 7.65
C HIS A 34 2.35 -12.29 7.26
N VAL A 35 1.56 -11.77 6.31
CA VAL A 35 0.39 -12.50 5.79
C VAL A 35 0.80 -13.74 5.00
N ARG A 36 1.82 -13.63 4.14
CA ARG A 36 2.34 -14.78 3.36
C ARG A 36 2.95 -15.85 4.25
N ALA A 37 3.71 -15.45 5.26
CA ALA A 37 4.29 -16.33 6.27
C ALA A 37 3.23 -16.92 7.22
N GLY A 38 1.99 -16.44 7.18
CA GLY A 38 0.90 -17.00 7.95
C GLY A 38 0.79 -16.55 9.39
N LYS A 39 1.48 -15.47 9.78
CA LYS A 39 1.36 -14.88 11.14
C LYS A 39 -0.07 -14.43 11.43
N HIS A 40 -0.76 -13.92 10.41
CA HIS A 40 -2.18 -13.59 10.40
C HIS A 40 -2.69 -13.50 8.95
N GLY A 41 -4.00 -13.43 8.73
CA GLY A 41 -4.61 -13.22 7.42
C GLY A 41 -5.03 -11.77 7.16
N VAL A 42 -5.52 -11.52 5.94
CA VAL A 42 -6.19 -10.28 5.53
C VAL A 42 -7.27 -10.58 4.49
N ARG A 43 -8.39 -9.85 4.57
CA ARG A 43 -9.52 -9.92 3.64
C ARG A 43 -9.16 -9.48 2.22
N SER A 44 -8.18 -8.58 2.08
CA SER A 44 -7.78 -8.03 0.78
C SER A 44 -6.39 -7.39 0.81
N ALA A 45 -5.79 -7.23 -0.37
CA ALA A 45 -4.54 -6.48 -0.53
C ALA A 45 -4.67 -5.02 -0.04
N LYS A 46 -5.84 -4.40 -0.22
CA LYS A 46 -6.12 -3.03 0.28
C LYS A 46 -6.06 -2.96 1.80
N GLN A 47 -6.53 -4.00 2.49
CA GLN A 47 -6.46 -4.07 3.95
C GLN A 47 -5.02 -4.21 4.43
N ALA A 48 -4.22 -5.09 3.81
CA ALA A 48 -2.79 -5.22 4.14
C ALA A 48 -2.04 -3.89 3.95
N VAL A 49 -2.26 -3.20 2.83
CA VAL A 49 -1.70 -1.86 2.61
C VAL A 49 -2.15 -0.89 3.72
N ALA A 50 -3.43 -0.91 4.11
CA ALA A 50 -3.94 -0.04 5.16
C ALA A 50 -3.34 -0.32 6.55
N ILE A 51 -3.14 -1.60 6.91
CA ILE A 51 -2.47 -1.98 8.16
C ILE A 51 -1.02 -1.53 8.15
N GLY A 52 -0.28 -1.80 7.06
CA GLY A 52 1.11 -1.35 6.88
C GLY A 52 1.25 0.17 6.98
N LEU A 53 0.38 0.95 6.33
CA LEU A 53 0.38 2.41 6.42
C LEU A 53 0.02 2.93 7.82
N SER A 54 -0.78 2.18 8.58
CA SER A 54 -1.11 2.51 9.97
C SER A 54 0.09 2.25 10.90
N LYS A 55 0.83 1.16 10.67
CA LYS A 55 2.10 0.86 11.36
C LYS A 55 3.15 1.94 11.07
N ALA A 56 3.30 2.33 9.81
CA ALA A 56 4.25 3.37 9.39
C ALA A 56 4.01 4.71 10.12
N ARG A 57 2.75 5.17 10.20
CA ARG A 57 2.40 6.41 10.92
C ARG A 57 2.76 6.34 12.41
N ARG A 58 2.44 5.23 13.06
CA ARG A 58 2.77 5.02 14.49
C ARG A 58 4.27 4.87 14.74
N ALA A 59 5.02 4.45 13.74
CA ALA A 59 6.48 4.40 13.77
C ALA A 59 7.14 5.75 13.47
N GLY A 60 6.36 6.82 13.25
CA GLY A 60 6.87 8.18 13.03
C GLY A 60 7.16 8.53 11.57
N VAL A 61 6.74 7.73 10.60
CA VAL A 61 6.82 8.12 9.18
C VAL A 61 5.83 9.25 8.93
N ASP A 62 6.30 10.35 8.30
CA ASP A 62 5.51 11.55 8.03
C ASP A 62 4.53 11.37 6.84
N LEU A 63 3.55 10.48 7.05
CA LEU A 63 2.48 10.23 6.09
C LEU A 63 1.27 11.11 6.38
N LYS A 64 0.99 12.02 5.45
CA LYS A 64 -0.26 12.79 5.46
C LYS A 64 -1.48 11.85 5.47
N PRO A 65 -2.54 12.20 6.22
CA PRO A 65 -3.83 11.52 6.12
C PRO A 65 -4.40 11.59 4.68
N PRO A 66 -5.24 10.63 4.28
CA PRO A 66 -5.93 10.70 2.99
C PRO A 66 -6.74 12.00 2.84
N LYS A 67 -6.81 12.52 1.61
CA LYS A 67 -7.64 13.69 1.26
C LYS A 67 -9.13 13.40 1.53
N LYS A 68 -9.95 14.44 1.74
CA LYS A 68 -11.41 14.31 1.81
C LYS A 68 -11.92 13.65 0.52
N GLY A 69 -12.87 12.73 0.64
CA GLY A 69 -13.39 11.93 -0.49
C GLY A 69 -12.52 10.75 -0.92
N ALA A 70 -11.23 10.71 -0.57
CA ALA A 70 -10.34 9.59 -0.95
C ALA A 70 -10.48 8.36 -0.03
N ALA A 71 -10.93 8.56 1.20
CA ALA A 71 -11.21 7.51 2.18
C ALA A 71 -12.34 7.96 3.12
N SER A 72 -12.96 7.00 3.82
CA SER A 72 -13.99 7.30 4.82
C SER A 72 -13.47 8.23 5.91
N GLU A 73 -14.38 8.99 6.51
CA GLU A 73 -14.03 9.91 7.60
C GLU A 73 -13.37 9.18 8.77
N ALA A 74 -13.91 8.01 9.15
CA ALA A 74 -13.32 7.15 10.18
C ALA A 74 -11.86 6.78 9.87
N THR A 75 -11.55 6.44 8.61
CA THR A 75 -10.18 6.13 8.17
C THR A 75 -9.28 7.36 8.28
N ARG A 76 -9.78 8.53 7.88
CA ARG A 76 -9.03 9.80 7.99
C ARG A 76 -8.75 10.18 9.45
N LYS A 77 -9.75 10.07 10.33
CA LYS A 77 -9.61 10.33 11.77
C LYS A 77 -8.62 9.35 12.39
N LYS A 78 -8.67 8.07 12.01
CA LYS A 78 -7.71 7.07 12.45
C LYS A 78 -6.28 7.36 11.97
N ALA A 79 -6.10 7.76 10.72
CA ALA A 79 -4.78 8.14 10.20
C ALA A 79 -4.19 9.32 10.99
N ARG A 80 -4.99 10.34 11.33
CA ARG A 80 -4.56 11.46 12.18
C ARG A 80 -4.15 10.99 13.58
N LYS A 81 -4.95 10.12 14.21
CA LYS A 81 -4.62 9.54 15.52
C LYS A 81 -3.32 8.73 15.47
N ASP A 82 -3.12 7.94 14.43
CA ASP A 82 -1.92 7.12 14.26
C ASP A 82 -0.67 7.99 14.05
N THR A 83 -0.78 9.10 13.32
CA THR A 83 0.30 10.11 13.20
C THR A 83 0.59 10.78 14.55
N ALA A 84 -0.44 11.22 15.28
CA ALA A 84 -0.26 11.83 16.60
C ALA A 84 0.42 10.85 17.59
N ALA A 85 0.05 9.56 17.53
CA ALA A 85 0.68 8.52 18.33
C ALA A 85 2.16 8.32 17.99
N GLY A 86 2.53 8.35 16.70
CA GLY A 86 3.93 8.27 16.29
C GLY A 86 4.77 9.50 16.65
N GLN A 87 4.13 10.66 16.84
CA GLN A 87 4.78 11.90 17.29
C GLN A 87 4.84 12.05 18.82
N GLY A 88 4.38 11.06 19.58
CA GLY A 88 4.29 11.17 21.06
C GLY A 88 3.20 12.13 21.55
N LYS A 89 2.35 12.66 20.66
CA LYS A 89 1.27 13.61 20.98
C LYS A 89 -0.04 12.93 21.38
N ALA A 90 -0.09 11.60 21.37
CA ALA A 90 -1.27 10.86 21.78
C ALA A 90 -1.24 10.61 23.30
N GLY A 91 -2.19 11.21 24.01
CA GLY A 91 -2.46 10.85 25.40
C GLY A 91 -2.97 9.40 25.52
N SER A 92 -2.59 8.71 26.60
CA SER A 92 -3.22 7.45 26.98
C SER A 92 -4.68 7.70 27.33
N SER A 93 -5.60 7.30 26.45
CA SER A 93 -7.03 7.32 26.79
C SER A 93 -7.28 6.25 27.88
N PRO A 94 -7.99 6.59 28.98
CA PRO A 94 -8.38 5.59 29.97
C PRO A 94 -9.41 4.66 29.32
N SER A 95 -8.99 3.45 28.93
CA SER A 95 -9.92 2.38 28.57
C SER A 95 -9.90 1.35 29.68
N LYS A 96 -11.08 0.92 30.15
CA LYS A 96 -11.20 -0.17 31.12
C LYS A 96 -10.56 -1.48 30.61
N GLU A 97 -10.49 -1.66 29.29
CA GLU A 97 -9.86 -2.81 28.66
C GLU A 97 -8.35 -2.62 28.47
N THR A 98 -7.56 -3.59 28.94
CA THR A 98 -6.09 -3.55 28.81
C THR A 98 -5.66 -3.58 27.34
N ARG A 99 -4.56 -2.87 27.02
CA ARG A 99 -3.96 -2.88 25.69
C ARG A 99 -3.60 -4.30 25.23
N ALA A 100 -3.17 -5.14 26.17
CA ALA A 100 -2.85 -6.54 25.94
C ALA A 100 -4.07 -7.32 25.44
N LYS A 101 -5.23 -7.21 26.11
CA LYS A 101 -6.46 -7.89 25.70
C LYS A 101 -6.90 -7.46 24.29
N ARG A 102 -6.93 -6.15 24.00
CA ARG A 102 -7.26 -5.63 22.66
C ARG A 102 -6.33 -6.17 21.57
N SER A 103 -5.02 -6.24 21.86
CA SER A 103 -4.05 -6.78 20.91
C SER A 103 -4.27 -8.26 20.63
N ARG A 104 -4.56 -9.07 21.66
CA ARG A 104 -4.84 -10.49 21.55
C ARG A 104 -6.10 -10.73 20.70
N THR A 105 -7.19 -10.05 21.02
CA THR A 105 -8.46 -10.18 20.28
C THR A 105 -8.29 -9.77 18.81
N THR A 106 -7.61 -8.65 18.54
CA THR A 106 -7.37 -8.20 17.17
C THR A 106 -6.55 -9.22 16.37
N THR A 107 -5.53 -9.81 17.01
CA THR A 107 -4.69 -10.84 16.37
C THR A 107 -5.49 -12.10 16.07
N ALA A 108 -6.28 -12.59 17.04
CA ALA A 108 -7.11 -13.77 16.86
C ALA A 108 -8.13 -13.60 15.73
N VAL A 109 -8.73 -12.41 15.61
CA VAL A 109 -9.64 -12.08 14.50
C VAL A 109 -8.89 -12.13 13.15
N LEU A 110 -7.72 -11.50 13.06
CA LEU A 110 -6.94 -11.51 11.81
C LEU A 110 -6.43 -12.91 11.45
N GLN A 111 -6.16 -13.79 12.41
CA GLN A 111 -5.73 -15.16 12.14
C GLN A 111 -6.81 -16.02 11.49
N ARG A 112 -8.09 -15.68 11.66
CA ARG A 112 -9.22 -16.34 10.98
C ARG A 112 -9.37 -15.91 9.52
N GLU A 113 -8.73 -14.81 9.13
CA GLU A 113 -8.78 -14.31 7.76
C GLU A 113 -7.89 -15.13 6.82
N SER A 114 -8.20 -15.10 5.53
CA SER A 114 -7.39 -15.80 4.53
C SER A 114 -6.02 -15.13 4.28
N ARG A 115 -5.06 -15.89 3.77
CA ARG A 115 -3.78 -15.34 3.27
C ARG A 115 -3.87 -14.83 1.82
N ARG A 116 -4.98 -15.10 1.13
CA ARG A 116 -5.19 -14.76 -0.30
C ARG A 116 -5.09 -13.26 -0.56
N GLY A 117 -5.38 -12.42 0.43
CA GLY A 117 -5.24 -10.98 0.33
C GLY A 117 -3.81 -10.49 0.06
N ALA A 118 -2.77 -11.28 0.39
CA ALA A 118 -1.38 -10.96 0.07
C ALA A 118 -0.81 -11.76 -1.13
N SER A 119 -1.65 -12.52 -1.83
CA SER A 119 -1.27 -13.26 -3.03
C SER A 119 -0.80 -12.33 -4.14
N HIS A 120 0.05 -12.85 -5.04
CA HIS A 120 0.53 -12.10 -6.19
C HIS A 120 -0.62 -11.56 -7.05
N GLU A 121 -1.66 -12.37 -7.25
CA GLU A 121 -2.84 -11.97 -8.02
C GLU A 121 -3.61 -10.82 -7.36
N ALA A 122 -3.89 -10.91 -6.05
CA ALA A 122 -4.60 -9.86 -5.32
C ALA A 122 -3.85 -8.53 -5.34
N VAL A 123 -2.52 -8.58 -5.17
CA VAL A 123 -1.66 -7.39 -5.24
C VAL A 123 -1.64 -6.82 -6.66
N SER A 124 -1.53 -7.68 -7.68
CA SER A 124 -1.57 -7.27 -9.10
C SER A 124 -2.89 -6.59 -9.44
N LYS A 125 -4.03 -7.15 -9.03
CA LYS A 125 -5.36 -6.56 -9.23
C LYS A 125 -5.45 -5.18 -8.59
N GLN A 126 -5.01 -5.05 -7.34
CA GLN A 126 -5.01 -3.75 -6.64
C GLN A 126 -4.11 -2.71 -7.32
N ALA A 127 -2.92 -3.11 -7.78
CA ALA A 127 -2.01 -2.23 -8.51
C ALA A 127 -2.61 -1.75 -9.84
N LYS A 128 -3.23 -2.65 -10.61
CA LYS A 128 -3.94 -2.33 -11.85
C LYS A 128 -5.09 -1.35 -11.59
N SER A 129 -5.92 -1.60 -10.58
CA SER A 129 -7.02 -0.70 -10.20
C SER A 129 -6.52 0.67 -9.75
N ALA A 130 -5.41 0.75 -9.02
CA ALA A 130 -4.80 2.03 -8.64
C ALA A 130 -4.25 2.79 -9.86
N ALA A 131 -3.61 2.09 -10.79
CA ALA A 131 -3.09 2.69 -12.02
C ALA A 131 -4.21 3.26 -12.92
N ALA A 132 -5.36 2.56 -13.01
CA ALA A 132 -6.51 3.00 -13.78
C ALA A 132 -7.08 4.34 -13.28
N LYS A 133 -7.01 4.61 -11.97
CA LYS A 133 -7.50 5.87 -11.36
C LYS A 133 -6.59 7.08 -11.59
N ARG A 134 -5.39 6.88 -12.15
CA ARG A 134 -4.47 7.99 -12.43
C ARG A 134 -5.02 8.86 -13.58
N PRO A 135 -4.91 10.19 -13.53
CA PRO A 135 -5.32 11.06 -14.63
C PRO A 135 -4.63 10.70 -15.96
N ALA A 136 -5.31 10.95 -17.09
CA ALA A 136 -4.80 10.65 -18.42
C ALA A 136 -3.40 11.27 -18.66
N ALA A 137 -3.20 12.53 -18.25
CA ALA A 137 -1.91 13.22 -18.33
C ALA A 137 -0.80 12.46 -17.57
N SER A 138 -1.07 11.97 -16.36
CA SER A 138 -0.10 11.21 -15.57
C SER A 138 0.26 9.87 -16.21
N ARG A 139 -0.74 9.19 -16.80
CA ARG A 139 -0.51 7.94 -17.55
C ARG A 139 0.32 8.18 -18.81
N SER A 140 0.04 9.27 -19.53
CA SER A 140 0.79 9.69 -20.73
C SER A 140 2.24 10.02 -20.39
N ALA A 141 2.49 10.84 -19.36
CA ALA A 141 3.84 11.18 -18.92
C ALA A 141 4.66 9.94 -18.52
N ALA A 142 4.05 9.00 -17.78
CA ALA A 142 4.70 7.74 -17.43
C ALA A 142 5.04 6.89 -18.67
N ALA A 143 4.13 6.82 -19.65
CA ALA A 143 4.36 6.10 -20.89
C ALA A 143 5.49 6.73 -21.73
N LYS A 144 5.54 8.08 -21.82
CA LYS A 144 6.63 8.82 -22.49
C LYS A 144 7.98 8.53 -21.84
N LYS A 145 8.06 8.62 -20.51
CA LYS A 145 9.30 8.30 -19.76
C LYS A 145 9.75 6.86 -19.97
N ALA A 146 8.82 5.90 -20.00
CA ALA A 146 9.13 4.51 -20.29
C ALA A 146 9.55 4.25 -21.74
N ALA A 147 9.08 5.06 -22.70
CA ALA A 147 9.51 4.95 -24.09
C ALA A 147 10.96 5.44 -24.27
N GLN A 148 11.36 6.47 -23.52
CA GLN A 148 12.71 7.03 -23.54
C GLN A 148 13.78 6.01 -23.11
N THR A 149 13.46 5.12 -22.17
CA THR A 149 14.40 4.11 -21.66
C THR A 149 14.38 2.78 -22.44
N LYS A 150 13.45 2.61 -23.38
CA LYS A 150 13.32 1.38 -24.17
C LYS A 150 14.23 1.40 -25.38
N GLY A 151 15.00 0.33 -25.58
CA GLY A 151 15.70 0.05 -26.83
C GLY A 151 14.74 -0.21 -28.01
N ALA A 152 15.27 -0.17 -29.23
CA ALA A 152 14.47 -0.29 -30.47
C ALA A 152 13.58 -1.54 -30.51
N ALA A 153 14.12 -2.70 -30.12
CA ALA A 153 13.36 -3.96 -30.05
C ALA A 153 12.16 -3.88 -29.10
N ALA A 154 12.35 -3.29 -27.91
CA ALA A 154 11.30 -3.14 -26.91
C ALA A 154 10.22 -2.12 -27.36
N ARG A 155 10.60 -1.09 -28.12
CA ARG A 155 9.64 -0.14 -28.74
C ARG A 155 8.80 -0.84 -29.82
N SER A 156 9.44 -1.62 -30.70
CA SER A 156 8.75 -2.40 -31.73
C SER A 156 7.76 -3.41 -31.15
N ALA A 157 8.18 -4.19 -30.16
CA ALA A 157 7.31 -5.14 -29.48
C ALA A 157 6.10 -4.46 -28.81
N ALA A 158 6.32 -3.30 -28.18
CA ALA A 158 5.23 -2.52 -27.58
C ALA A 158 4.24 -2.00 -28.62
N ALA A 159 4.73 -1.51 -29.77
CA ALA A 159 3.87 -1.05 -30.87
C ALA A 159 3.03 -2.19 -31.47
N LYS A 160 3.66 -3.36 -31.74
CA LYS A 160 2.97 -4.57 -32.20
C LYS A 160 1.90 -5.03 -31.21
N LYS A 161 2.19 -4.97 -29.91
CA LYS A 161 1.20 -5.29 -28.87
C LYS A 161 0.05 -4.29 -28.89
N ALA A 162 0.34 -2.99 -28.99
CA ALA A 162 -0.67 -1.94 -29.03
C ALA A 162 -1.62 -2.11 -30.23
N ALA A 163 -1.09 -2.39 -31.41
CA ALA A 163 -1.87 -2.69 -32.62
C ALA A 163 -2.81 -3.89 -32.41
N ARG A 164 -2.29 -5.01 -31.89
CA ARG A 164 -3.11 -6.20 -31.55
C ARG A 164 -4.24 -5.87 -30.58
N THR A 165 -3.97 -5.09 -29.52
CA THR A 165 -5.02 -4.68 -28.59
C THR A 165 -6.06 -3.74 -29.20
N ARG A 166 -5.68 -2.89 -30.17
CA ARG A 166 -6.67 -2.03 -30.87
C ARG A 166 -7.57 -2.87 -31.76
N ALA A 167 -7.00 -3.80 -32.53
CA ALA A 167 -7.77 -4.74 -33.36
C ALA A 167 -8.74 -5.58 -32.51
N ALA A 168 -8.25 -6.19 -31.43
CA ALA A 168 -9.10 -6.99 -30.53
C ALA A 168 -10.27 -6.20 -29.92
N ARG A 169 -10.06 -4.91 -29.61
CA ARG A 169 -11.14 -4.05 -29.11
C ARG A 169 -12.14 -3.69 -30.19
N ALA A 170 -11.68 -3.40 -31.41
CA ALA A 170 -12.57 -3.11 -32.53
C ALA A 170 -13.51 -4.30 -32.82
N HIS A 171 -12.99 -5.53 -32.77
CA HIS A 171 -13.80 -6.73 -32.94
C HIS A 171 -14.75 -7.02 -31.77
N ALA A 172 -14.46 -6.54 -30.55
CA ALA A 172 -15.34 -6.73 -29.39
C ALA A 172 -16.49 -5.70 -29.32
N HIS A 173 -16.51 -4.73 -30.23
CA HIS A 173 -17.55 -3.69 -30.34
C HIS A 173 -18.46 -3.90 -31.57
N HIS A 174 -18.27 -5.00 -32.31
CA HIS A 174 -19.22 -5.57 -33.28
C HIS A 174 -19.90 -6.78 -32.65
#